data_AF-A0A5C6L5H6-F1
#
_entry.id   AF-A0A5C6L5H6-F1
#
_cell.length_a   1.000
_cell.length_b   1.000
_cell.length_c   1.000
_cell.angle_alpha   90.00
_cell.angle_beta   90.00
_cell.angle_gamma   90.00
#
_symmetry.space_group_name_H-M   'P 1'
#
loop_
_entity.id
_entity.type
_entity.pdbx_description
1 polymer ?
#
loop_
_entity_poly.entity_id
_entity_poly.type
_entity_poly.pdbx_seq_one_letter_code
_entity_poly.pdbx_strand_id
1 'polypeptide(L)'
;MKRTILKNVGIGLCFLLSTGTVCAQNYPGKVKNAQGIEVTYQSNYKGKARPGHLLMTVSSDRVSLTNVWPEQNDRPNPRPEDKTPVTGSYIDYTTRQAYRRAELPNGQVISAVTPFEFGKGFTQTGEGKHLGMNCKILRTSINSNTIEVWYTNDIPFRGTPQANVGVPDGLVLRVVRNGDMIQEATHITPLKKGKDVLPQSWGESMDAADYQYTINQSGVITIPVFDQQSICFNNAKLPEVLEDGVQYSAGGGTILLKKVKLPDYVKNRTVFAEVVQYSDGDAYDRTGSVFLIPEGKQLSFLDAIRDLKKVPSFRSENTDYHGLISTAEYDVPLELMRFFTGFGVRKFNYNKVKGQDWVDSVLYKMEVTPLAEKLEGEAWIGAYIGNWDAKGHRLSLKLKYYPDEEHRVYNTLPLFNTVNYLEQAGQPYPIFMRQNSLTVKFTLKEPAKNARLYYLTTGHGGWGGGDEFNQKPNTLYLDGEKVISFVPWRDDCGTYRNWNPCSGNFSNGLSSSDLSRSNWCPGTVTNPEYIYLGDLEAGEHSITVKIPQGAPEGGSNSYWCISGTLIY
;
A
#
# COMPACT_ATOMS: atom_id res chain seq x y z
N MET A 1 -8.25 37.20 90.72
CA MET A 1 -9.55 37.16 91.43
C MET A 1 -10.65 36.98 90.38
N LYS A 2 -11.51 35.97 90.57
CA LYS A 2 -12.80 35.69 89.90
C LYS A 2 -12.83 35.28 88.41
N ARG A 3 -13.31 34.04 88.23
CA ARG A 3 -13.81 33.35 87.03
C ARG A 3 -14.97 34.11 86.37
N THR A 4 -15.14 33.96 85.06
CA THR A 4 -16.42 33.48 84.48
C THR A 4 -16.17 32.71 83.18
N ILE A 5 -16.83 31.57 83.06
CA ILE A 5 -16.82 30.63 81.93
C ILE A 5 -17.94 31.03 80.97
N LEU A 6 -17.70 31.06 79.66
CA LEU A 6 -18.74 30.77 78.66
C LEU A 6 -18.10 30.01 77.49
N LYS A 7 -18.65 28.82 77.22
CA LYS A 7 -18.25 27.89 76.14
C LYS A 7 -18.82 28.40 74.81
N ASN A 8 -17.99 28.50 73.77
CA ASN A 8 -18.45 28.53 72.38
C ASN A 8 -18.01 27.23 71.69
N VAL A 9 -19.02 26.47 71.25
CA VAL A 9 -18.93 25.22 70.51
C VAL A 9 -18.74 25.55 69.03
N GLY A 10 -17.73 24.96 68.40
CA GLY A 10 -17.48 25.06 66.97
C GLY A 10 -18.52 24.25 66.18
N ILE A 11 -19.11 24.87 65.16
CA ILE A 11 -19.96 24.22 64.16
C ILE A 11 -19.07 23.88 62.97
N GLY A 12 -18.77 22.59 62.81
CA GLY A 12 -18.14 22.03 61.61
C GLY A 12 -19.13 21.99 60.45
N LEU A 13 -18.75 22.58 59.33
CA LEU A 13 -19.50 22.63 58.09
C LEU A 13 -19.30 21.29 57.34
N CYS A 14 -20.29 20.39 57.41
CA CYS A 14 -20.34 19.20 56.57
C CYS A 14 -20.65 19.59 55.12
N PHE A 15 -19.68 19.43 54.23
CA PHE A 15 -19.93 19.38 52.79
C PHE A 15 -20.68 18.08 52.46
N LEU A 16 -21.98 18.20 52.23
CA LEU A 16 -22.81 17.17 51.61
C LEU A 16 -22.38 17.01 50.15
N LEU A 17 -21.66 15.92 49.86
CA LEU A 17 -21.52 15.38 48.52
C LEU A 17 -22.90 14.90 48.05
N SER A 18 -23.57 15.69 47.22
CA SER A 18 -24.74 15.27 46.47
C SER A 18 -24.31 14.23 45.42
N THR A 19 -24.30 12.97 45.82
CA THR A 19 -24.33 11.86 44.88
C THR A 19 -25.68 11.91 44.16
N GLY A 20 -25.67 12.44 42.94
CA GLY A 20 -26.79 12.31 42.01
C GLY A 20 -27.03 10.83 41.77
N THR A 21 -27.97 10.26 42.51
CA THR A 21 -28.53 8.94 42.28
C THR A 21 -29.18 8.98 40.91
N VAL A 22 -28.54 8.36 39.91
CA VAL A 22 -29.19 8.06 38.64
C VAL A 22 -30.39 7.18 39.00
N CYS A 23 -31.60 7.76 39.01
CA CYS A 23 -32.82 6.99 39.13
C CYS A 23 -32.78 5.90 38.05
N ALA A 24 -32.75 4.64 38.48
CA ALA A 24 -32.82 3.50 37.57
C ALA A 24 -34.07 3.68 36.70
N GLN A 25 -33.86 3.98 35.41
CA GLN A 25 -34.98 4.20 34.51
C GLN A 25 -35.73 2.88 34.35
N ASN A 26 -37.03 2.86 34.66
CA ASN A 26 -37.88 1.67 34.46
C ASN A 26 -38.19 1.48 32.97
N TYR A 27 -37.22 0.99 32.21
CA TYR A 27 -37.38 0.70 30.78
C TYR A 27 -38.47 -0.33 30.47
N PRO A 28 -38.63 -1.44 31.23
CA PRO A 28 -39.74 -2.38 31.01
C PRO A 28 -41.12 -1.71 31.02
N GLY A 29 -41.35 -0.77 31.94
CA GLY A 29 -42.58 0.02 31.96
C GLY A 29 -42.72 0.96 30.75
N LYS A 30 -41.63 1.64 30.36
CA LYS A 30 -41.64 2.63 29.26
C LYS A 30 -41.87 2.02 27.87
N VAL A 31 -41.41 0.79 27.63
CA VAL A 31 -41.47 0.15 26.31
C VAL A 31 -42.63 -0.83 26.14
N LYS A 32 -43.43 -1.06 27.19
CA LYS A 32 -44.52 -2.06 27.22
C LYS A 32 -45.48 -1.98 26.03
N ASN A 33 -45.80 -0.77 25.57
CA ASN A 33 -46.73 -0.53 24.46
C ASN A 33 -46.02 0.01 23.20
N ALA A 34 -44.69 -0.07 23.15
CA ALA A 34 -43.92 0.44 22.03
C ALA A 34 -44.03 -0.51 20.84
N GLN A 35 -44.16 0.02 19.62
CA GLN A 35 -44.14 -0.77 18.38
C GLN A 35 -42.71 -0.96 17.81
N GLY A 36 -41.73 -0.34 18.47
CA GLY A 36 -40.31 -0.40 18.16
C GLY A 36 -39.52 0.37 19.21
N ILE A 37 -38.20 0.26 19.18
CA ILE A 37 -37.30 1.00 20.06
C ILE A 37 -36.10 1.54 19.28
N GLU A 38 -35.56 2.65 19.76
CA GLU A 38 -34.24 3.14 19.36
C GLU A 38 -33.29 2.98 20.55
N VAL A 39 -32.16 2.33 20.34
CA VAL A 39 -31.12 2.10 21.35
C VAL A 39 -29.85 2.82 20.92
N THR A 40 -29.37 3.73 21.76
CA THR A 40 -28.13 4.48 21.53
C THR A 40 -26.97 3.81 22.24
N TYR A 41 -25.95 3.39 21.51
CA TYR A 41 -24.72 2.80 22.04
C TYR A 41 -23.55 3.76 21.98
N GLN A 42 -22.82 3.87 23.09
CA GLN A 42 -21.55 4.60 23.17
C GLN A 42 -20.39 3.62 23.14
N SER A 43 -19.38 3.92 22.33
CA SER A 43 -18.12 3.17 22.31
C SER A 43 -17.09 3.84 23.21
N ASN A 44 -16.35 3.04 23.98
CA ASN A 44 -15.29 3.43 24.89
C ASN A 44 -14.06 2.56 24.66
N TYR A 45 -12.87 3.16 24.70
CA TYR A 45 -11.61 2.44 24.69
C TYR A 45 -10.74 2.91 25.85
N LYS A 46 -10.38 2.00 26.76
CA LYS A 46 -9.54 2.28 27.95
C LYS A 46 -10.04 3.48 28.77
N GLY A 47 -11.34 3.54 29.00
CA GLY A 47 -11.99 4.60 29.78
C GLY A 47 -12.33 5.87 28.96
N LYS A 48 -11.86 6.03 27.73
CA LYS A 48 -12.16 7.20 26.89
C LYS A 48 -13.29 6.92 25.90
N ALA A 49 -14.34 7.75 25.95
CA ALA A 49 -15.43 7.70 24.98
C ALA A 49 -14.93 8.09 23.57
N ARG A 50 -15.31 7.32 22.56
CA ARG A 50 -15.05 7.66 21.15
C ARG A 50 -16.07 8.69 20.65
N PRO A 51 -15.69 9.60 19.74
CA PRO A 51 -16.64 10.49 19.09
C PRO A 51 -17.73 9.70 18.35
N GLY A 52 -18.95 10.23 18.35
CA GLY A 52 -20.12 9.59 17.73
C GLY A 52 -20.74 8.48 18.57
N HIS A 53 -21.82 7.90 18.05
CA HIS A 53 -22.55 6.80 18.66
C HIS A 53 -23.13 5.87 17.61
N LEU A 54 -23.50 4.65 18.01
CA LEU A 54 -24.25 3.72 17.16
C LEU A 54 -25.72 3.79 17.56
N LEU A 55 -26.59 4.06 16.60
CA LEU A 55 -28.05 3.99 16.77
C LEU A 55 -28.56 2.67 16.22
N MET A 56 -29.21 1.88 17.08
CA MET A 56 -29.93 0.67 16.69
C MET A 56 -31.42 0.94 16.72
N THR A 57 -32.09 0.81 15.58
CA THR A 57 -33.56 0.86 15.50
C THR A 57 -34.10 -0.56 15.40
N VAL A 58 -34.98 -0.94 16.32
CA VAL A 58 -35.68 -2.22 16.33
C VAL A 58 -37.14 -1.97 16.04
N SER A 59 -37.71 -2.66 15.06
CA SER A 59 -39.16 -2.69 14.82
C SER A 59 -39.59 -4.11 14.52
N SER A 60 -40.51 -4.63 15.33
CA SER A 60 -40.84 -6.06 15.35
C SER A 60 -39.56 -6.90 15.56
N ASP A 61 -39.30 -7.90 14.71
CA ASP A 61 -38.11 -8.75 14.72
C ASP A 61 -37.02 -8.28 13.74
N ARG A 62 -37.05 -7.00 13.32
CA ARG A 62 -36.10 -6.42 12.37
C ARG A 62 -35.30 -5.29 13.00
N VAL A 63 -34.03 -5.20 12.62
CA VAL A 63 -33.06 -4.25 13.18
C VAL A 63 -32.32 -3.53 12.06
N SER A 64 -32.13 -2.22 12.20
CA SER A 64 -31.14 -1.43 11.46
C SER A 64 -30.13 -0.79 12.40
N LEU A 65 -28.89 -0.71 11.95
CA LEU A 65 -27.76 -0.14 12.67
C LEU A 65 -27.16 1.01 11.85
N THR A 66 -27.06 2.18 12.48
CA THR A 66 -26.54 3.39 11.83
C THR A 66 -25.51 4.06 12.74
N ASN A 67 -24.30 4.29 12.21
CA ASN A 67 -23.29 5.09 12.91
C ASN A 67 -23.64 6.57 12.74
N VAL A 68 -23.75 7.29 13.86
CA VAL A 68 -24.01 8.72 13.90
C VAL A 68 -22.75 9.42 14.41
N TRP A 69 -22.14 10.21 13.54
CA TRP A 69 -20.96 11.01 13.87
C TRP A 69 -21.38 12.43 14.26
N PRO A 70 -20.58 13.15 15.06
CA PRO A 70 -20.80 14.58 15.29
C PRO A 70 -20.77 15.32 13.95
N GLU A 71 -21.64 16.31 13.76
CA GLU A 71 -21.62 17.18 12.58
C GLU A 71 -20.21 17.78 12.41
N GLN A 72 -19.60 17.54 11.25
CA GLN A 72 -18.37 18.20 10.83
C GLN A 72 -18.75 19.32 9.87
N ASN A 73 -19.25 20.42 10.41
CA ASN A 73 -19.80 21.53 9.63
C ASN A 73 -18.76 22.31 8.78
N ASP A 74 -17.48 21.98 8.87
CA ASP A 74 -16.38 22.72 8.21
C ASP A 74 -15.58 21.90 7.17
N ARG A 75 -16.01 20.69 6.78
CA ARG A 75 -15.29 19.93 5.75
C ARG A 75 -15.83 20.24 4.36
N PRO A 76 -14.97 20.63 3.39
CA PRO A 76 -15.39 20.74 2.00
C PRO A 76 -15.93 19.39 1.51
N ASN A 77 -16.87 19.43 0.56
CA ASN A 77 -17.37 18.21 -0.07
C ASN A 77 -16.19 17.40 -0.62
N PRO A 78 -16.08 16.10 -0.31
CA PRO A 78 -15.01 15.28 -0.83
C PRO A 78 -15.11 15.22 -2.35
N ARG A 79 -13.95 15.16 -3.02
CA ARG A 79 -13.89 14.95 -4.46
C ARG A 79 -14.54 13.61 -4.83
N PRO A 80 -15.05 13.44 -6.06
CA PRO A 80 -15.68 12.19 -6.47
C PRO A 80 -14.84 10.95 -6.16
N GLU A 81 -13.52 11.02 -6.39
CA GLU A 81 -12.54 9.97 -6.11
C GLU A 81 -12.22 9.74 -4.63
N ASP A 82 -12.60 10.67 -3.74
CA ASP A 82 -12.42 10.60 -2.29
C ASP A 82 -13.71 10.22 -1.53
N LYS A 83 -14.83 10.03 -2.25
CA LYS A 83 -16.08 9.60 -1.62
C LYS A 83 -15.88 8.24 -0.96
N THR A 84 -16.41 8.10 0.25
CA THR A 84 -16.40 6.83 0.97
C THR A 84 -17.72 6.08 0.77
N PRO A 85 -17.73 4.74 0.81
CA PRO A 85 -18.97 3.97 0.75
C PRO A 85 -19.92 4.32 1.89
N VAL A 86 -21.19 4.47 1.57
CA VAL A 86 -22.26 4.60 2.59
C VAL A 86 -22.67 3.19 3.00
N THR A 87 -22.46 2.84 4.27
CA THR A 87 -22.70 1.48 4.78
C THR A 87 -23.87 1.41 5.75
N GLY A 88 -24.57 0.28 5.74
CA GLY A 88 -25.65 -0.06 6.68
C GLY A 88 -25.55 -1.51 7.12
N SER A 89 -25.94 -1.79 8.36
CA SER A 89 -26.06 -3.16 8.87
C SER A 89 -27.49 -3.41 9.34
N TYR A 90 -27.98 -4.62 9.07
CA TYR A 90 -29.36 -5.00 9.35
C TYR A 90 -29.41 -6.42 9.90
N ILE A 91 -30.46 -6.72 10.66
CA ILE A 91 -30.70 -8.07 11.17
C ILE A 91 -32.18 -8.37 11.02
N ASP A 92 -32.50 -9.52 10.43
CA ASP A 92 -33.85 -10.08 10.43
C ASP A 92 -33.86 -11.32 11.32
N TYR A 93 -34.50 -11.21 12.49
CA TYR A 93 -34.64 -12.30 13.45
C TYR A 93 -35.69 -13.34 13.01
N THR A 94 -36.61 -12.99 12.10
CA THR A 94 -37.59 -13.95 11.56
C THR A 94 -36.92 -14.94 10.60
N THR A 95 -36.03 -14.46 9.73
CA THR A 95 -35.29 -15.32 8.81
C THR A 95 -33.93 -15.77 9.36
N ARG A 96 -33.52 -15.22 10.51
CA ARG A 96 -32.22 -15.45 11.16
C ARG A 96 -31.03 -15.11 10.26
N GLN A 97 -31.09 -13.93 9.66
CA GLN A 97 -30.07 -13.42 8.76
C GLN A 97 -29.58 -12.05 9.21
N ALA A 98 -28.26 -11.87 9.24
CA ALA A 98 -27.63 -10.57 9.39
C ALA A 98 -27.14 -10.10 8.02
N TYR A 99 -27.30 -8.82 7.74
CA TYR A 99 -26.99 -8.21 6.47
C TYR A 99 -26.02 -7.05 6.65
N ARG A 100 -25.10 -6.93 5.71
CA ARG A 100 -24.35 -5.70 5.48
C ARG A 100 -24.68 -5.22 4.08
N ARG A 101 -24.88 -3.92 3.92
CA ARG A 101 -25.15 -3.26 2.63
C ARG A 101 -24.25 -2.06 2.50
N ALA A 102 -23.78 -1.80 1.29
CA ALA A 102 -23.08 -0.59 0.97
C ALA A 102 -23.52 -0.02 -0.37
N GLU A 103 -23.52 1.30 -0.45
CA GLU A 103 -23.52 2.05 -1.69
C GLU A 103 -22.11 2.59 -1.92
N LEU A 104 -21.46 2.11 -2.99
CA LEU A 104 -20.09 2.45 -3.34
C LEU A 104 -20.03 3.84 -4.01
N PRO A 105 -18.85 4.49 -4.04
CA PRO A 105 -18.68 5.80 -4.67
C PRO A 105 -19.11 5.89 -6.13
N ASN A 106 -19.02 4.78 -6.86
CA ASN A 106 -19.45 4.65 -8.26
C ASN A 106 -20.98 4.43 -8.41
N GLY A 107 -21.75 4.41 -7.33
CA GLY A 107 -23.19 4.18 -7.30
C GLY A 107 -23.62 2.71 -7.27
N GLN A 108 -22.69 1.75 -7.34
CA GLN A 108 -23.02 0.34 -7.20
C GLN A 108 -23.49 0.04 -5.78
N VAL A 109 -24.56 -0.73 -5.65
CA VAL A 109 -25.07 -1.21 -4.37
C VAL A 109 -24.69 -2.68 -4.23
N ILE A 110 -24.02 -3.02 -3.13
CA ILE A 110 -23.61 -4.38 -2.80
C ILE A 110 -24.12 -4.78 -1.42
N SER A 111 -24.26 -6.08 -1.19
CA SER A 111 -24.60 -6.63 0.12
C SER A 111 -23.93 -7.97 0.40
N ALA A 112 -23.86 -8.30 1.68
CA ALA A 112 -23.49 -9.63 2.16
C ALA A 112 -24.49 -10.10 3.20
N VAL A 113 -24.83 -11.38 3.15
CA VAL A 113 -25.76 -12.03 4.08
C VAL A 113 -25.01 -13.06 4.90
N THR A 114 -25.23 -13.06 6.21
CA THR A 114 -24.67 -14.03 7.14
C THR A 114 -25.82 -14.67 7.93
N PRO A 115 -26.14 -15.95 7.70
CA PRO A 115 -27.13 -16.65 8.51
C PRO A 115 -26.60 -16.85 9.93
N PHE A 116 -27.49 -16.89 10.91
CA PHE A 116 -27.11 -17.13 12.30
C PHE A 116 -28.05 -18.11 13.01
N GLU A 117 -27.55 -18.66 14.11
CA GLU A 117 -28.32 -19.43 15.08
C GLU A 117 -28.18 -18.76 16.43
N PHE A 118 -29.27 -18.73 17.22
CA PHE A 118 -29.25 -18.07 18.51
C PHE A 118 -28.22 -18.70 19.44
N GLY A 119 -27.37 -17.85 20.02
CA GLY A 119 -26.39 -18.28 21.03
C GLY A 119 -25.23 -19.14 20.48
N LYS A 120 -25.16 -19.42 19.18
CA LYS A 120 -24.11 -20.28 18.61
C LYS A 120 -22.73 -19.68 18.86
N GLY A 121 -21.82 -20.51 19.38
CA GLY A 121 -20.45 -20.11 19.71
C GLY A 121 -20.28 -19.35 21.03
N PHE A 122 -21.36 -19.19 21.82
CA PHE A 122 -21.30 -18.60 23.15
C PHE A 122 -21.33 -19.64 24.27
N THR A 123 -20.65 -19.31 25.36
CA THR A 123 -20.80 -19.95 26.67
C THR A 123 -21.33 -18.93 27.65
N GLN A 124 -22.39 -19.24 28.41
CA GLN A 124 -22.84 -18.35 29.48
C GLN A 124 -21.83 -18.39 30.64
N THR A 125 -21.35 -17.22 31.07
CA THR A 125 -20.32 -17.09 32.11
C THR A 125 -20.81 -16.38 33.36
N GLY A 126 -21.98 -15.76 33.32
CA GLY A 126 -22.53 -15.09 34.50
C GLY A 126 -23.80 -14.30 34.22
N GLU A 127 -24.18 -13.51 35.21
CA GLU A 127 -25.32 -12.59 35.18
C GLU A 127 -24.90 -11.24 35.74
N GLY A 128 -25.62 -10.18 35.38
CA GLY A 128 -25.38 -8.84 35.88
C GLY A 128 -26.53 -7.89 35.57
N LYS A 129 -26.31 -6.59 35.71
CA LYS A 129 -27.32 -5.57 35.39
C LYS A 129 -26.73 -4.47 34.52
N HIS A 130 -27.52 -4.00 33.55
CA HIS A 130 -27.22 -2.81 32.76
C HIS A 130 -28.50 -2.02 32.51
N LEU A 131 -28.44 -0.69 32.60
CA LEU A 131 -29.62 0.19 32.51
C LEU A 131 -30.81 -0.24 33.41
N GLY A 132 -30.53 -0.85 34.56
CA GLY A 132 -31.55 -1.32 35.50
C GLY A 132 -32.23 -2.65 35.13
N MET A 133 -31.89 -3.26 33.99
CA MET A 133 -32.40 -4.56 33.55
C MET A 133 -31.42 -5.68 33.88
N ASN A 134 -31.93 -6.90 34.09
CA ASN A 134 -31.14 -8.10 34.30
C ASN A 134 -30.52 -8.56 32.98
N CYS A 135 -29.24 -8.89 33.01
CA CYS A 135 -28.48 -9.36 31.85
C CYS A 135 -27.89 -10.74 32.12
N LYS A 136 -27.94 -11.62 31.12
CA LYS A 136 -27.06 -12.78 31.02
C LYS A 136 -25.78 -12.37 30.31
N ILE A 137 -24.65 -12.88 30.79
CA ILE A 137 -23.32 -12.62 30.23
C ILE A 137 -22.89 -13.86 29.45
N LEU A 138 -22.77 -13.70 28.14
CA LEU A 138 -22.22 -14.70 27.24
C LEU A 138 -20.76 -14.36 26.92
N ARG A 139 -19.92 -15.38 26.76
CA ARG A 139 -18.53 -15.22 26.34
C ARG A 139 -18.27 -16.05 25.09
N THR A 140 -17.52 -15.48 24.15
CA THR A 140 -16.97 -16.17 22.99
C THR A 140 -15.51 -15.77 22.75
N SER A 141 -14.81 -16.53 21.91
CA SER A 141 -13.46 -16.25 21.46
C SER A 141 -13.41 -16.22 19.94
N ILE A 142 -13.06 -15.07 19.36
CA ILE A 142 -12.94 -14.88 17.91
C ILE A 142 -11.53 -14.38 17.60
N ASN A 143 -10.75 -15.18 16.86
CA ASN A 143 -9.36 -14.88 16.53
C ASN A 143 -8.56 -14.47 17.77
N SER A 144 -8.67 -15.27 18.83
CA SER A 144 -8.06 -15.06 20.15
C SER A 144 -8.55 -13.84 20.94
N ASN A 145 -9.51 -13.08 20.43
CA ASN A 145 -10.15 -12.01 21.19
C ASN A 145 -11.26 -12.60 22.06
N THR A 146 -11.19 -12.35 23.37
CA THR A 146 -12.28 -12.69 24.29
C THR A 146 -13.33 -11.59 24.22
N ILE A 147 -14.57 -11.97 23.94
CA ILE A 147 -15.68 -11.04 23.80
C ILE A 147 -16.80 -11.47 24.73
N GLU A 148 -17.22 -10.55 25.60
CA GLU A 148 -18.36 -10.73 26.49
C GLU A 148 -19.55 -9.93 25.98
N VAL A 149 -20.70 -10.58 25.90
CA VAL A 149 -21.96 -10.02 25.42
C VAL A 149 -22.99 -10.10 26.53
N TRP A 150 -23.45 -8.94 26.97
CA TRP A 150 -24.45 -8.78 28.02
C TRP A 150 -25.78 -8.52 27.33
N TYR A 151 -26.74 -9.43 27.48
CA TYR A 151 -28.05 -9.30 26.86
C TYR A 151 -29.19 -9.52 27.86
N THR A 152 -30.32 -8.87 27.62
CA THR A 152 -31.51 -8.91 28.47
C THR A 152 -32.71 -9.51 27.75
N ASN A 153 -33.60 -10.13 28.53
CA ASN A 153 -34.94 -10.56 28.12
C ASN A 153 -36.05 -9.80 28.87
N ASP A 154 -35.70 -8.77 29.66
CA ASP A 154 -36.66 -8.01 30.49
C ASP A 154 -37.61 -7.15 29.64
N ILE A 155 -37.33 -6.97 28.35
CA ILE A 155 -38.17 -6.27 27.37
C ILE A 155 -38.36 -7.10 26.10
N PRO A 156 -39.51 -6.97 25.40
CA PRO A 156 -39.89 -7.85 24.29
C PRO A 156 -39.24 -7.45 22.96
N PHE A 157 -37.97 -7.06 22.98
CA PHE A 157 -37.22 -6.66 21.78
C PHE A 157 -35.92 -7.46 21.69
N ARG A 158 -35.51 -7.75 20.46
CA ARG A 158 -34.22 -8.38 20.15
C ARG A 158 -33.36 -7.43 19.34
N GLY A 159 -32.07 -7.49 19.55
CA GLY A 159 -31.13 -6.70 18.77
C GLY A 159 -29.71 -6.83 19.29
N THR A 160 -28.74 -6.72 18.40
CA THR A 160 -27.33 -6.66 18.77
C THR A 160 -26.61 -5.59 17.93
N PRO A 161 -25.72 -4.79 18.55
CA PRO A 161 -24.89 -3.85 17.79
C PRO A 161 -23.80 -4.57 16.95
N GLN A 162 -23.54 -5.86 17.20
CA GLN A 162 -22.45 -6.62 16.56
C GLN A 162 -22.88 -8.06 16.23
N ALA A 163 -23.64 -8.26 15.16
CA ALA A 163 -24.10 -9.59 14.75
C ALA A 163 -22.96 -10.56 14.39
N ASN A 164 -21.83 -10.05 13.92
CA ASN A 164 -20.63 -10.82 13.59
C ASN A 164 -19.91 -11.43 14.81
N VAL A 165 -20.24 -10.99 16.03
CA VAL A 165 -19.77 -11.64 17.27
C VAL A 165 -20.62 -12.86 17.62
N GLY A 166 -21.83 -12.94 17.07
CA GLY A 166 -22.87 -13.90 17.43
C GLY A 166 -24.14 -13.17 17.86
N VAL A 167 -25.28 -13.87 17.75
CA VAL A 167 -26.60 -13.28 17.99
C VAL A 167 -27.28 -14.01 19.16
N PRO A 168 -27.41 -13.39 20.34
CA PRO A 168 -28.21 -13.96 21.42
C PRO A 168 -29.72 -13.79 21.15
N ASP A 169 -30.53 -14.63 21.79
CA ASP A 169 -31.99 -14.49 21.79
C ASP A 169 -32.43 -13.44 22.83
N GLY A 170 -32.17 -12.16 22.54
CA GLY A 170 -32.57 -11.02 23.35
C GLY A 170 -31.93 -9.72 22.91
N LEU A 171 -32.07 -8.66 23.73
CA LEU A 171 -31.48 -7.35 23.45
C LEU A 171 -30.09 -7.24 24.08
N VAL A 172 -29.05 -7.12 23.27
CA VAL A 172 -27.68 -6.87 23.74
C VAL A 172 -27.55 -5.45 24.25
N LEU A 173 -27.16 -5.28 25.50
CA LEU A 173 -26.97 -3.97 26.11
C LEU A 173 -25.50 -3.57 26.21
N ARG A 174 -24.57 -4.53 26.23
CA ARG A 174 -23.14 -4.24 26.36
C ARG A 174 -22.30 -5.33 25.71
N VAL A 175 -21.27 -4.92 24.98
CA VAL A 175 -20.25 -5.79 24.40
C VAL A 175 -18.89 -5.34 24.92
N VAL A 176 -18.11 -6.25 25.49
CA VAL A 176 -16.76 -5.99 26.02
C VAL A 176 -15.77 -6.88 25.27
N ARG A 177 -14.81 -6.27 24.57
CA ARG A 177 -13.74 -6.99 23.87
C ARG A 177 -12.42 -6.77 24.61
N ASN A 178 -11.82 -7.88 25.03
CA ASN A 178 -10.55 -7.94 25.77
C ASN A 178 -10.50 -7.02 27.00
N GLY A 179 -11.63 -6.79 27.68
CA GLY A 179 -11.74 -5.91 28.85
C GLY A 179 -11.71 -4.39 28.56
N ASP A 180 -11.02 -3.96 27.51
CA ASP A 180 -10.71 -2.54 27.30
C ASP A 180 -11.58 -1.82 26.25
N MET A 181 -12.15 -2.56 25.29
CA MET A 181 -13.01 -2.00 24.24
C MET A 181 -14.46 -2.33 24.56
N ILE A 182 -15.23 -1.32 24.95
CA ILE A 182 -16.60 -1.46 25.42
C ILE A 182 -17.53 -0.72 24.45
N GLN A 183 -18.61 -1.37 24.05
CA GLN A 183 -19.73 -0.72 23.38
C GLN A 183 -20.99 -1.01 24.19
N GLU A 184 -21.64 0.03 24.71
CA GLU A 184 -22.75 -0.14 25.66
C GLU A 184 -23.91 0.81 25.39
N ALA A 185 -25.12 0.31 25.62
CA ALA A 185 -26.35 1.08 25.51
C ALA A 185 -26.39 2.14 26.61
N THR A 186 -26.64 3.38 26.23
CA THR A 186 -26.78 4.52 27.15
C THR A 186 -28.24 4.94 27.32
N HIS A 187 -29.04 4.82 26.25
CA HIS A 187 -30.43 5.26 26.20
C HIS A 187 -31.29 4.30 25.36
N ILE A 188 -32.55 4.11 25.77
CA ILE A 188 -33.56 3.39 24.99
C ILE A 188 -34.81 4.27 24.87
N THR A 189 -35.22 4.57 23.64
CA THR A 189 -36.37 5.42 23.33
C THR A 189 -37.49 4.58 22.71
N PRO A 190 -38.71 4.52 23.28
CA PRO A 190 -39.83 3.82 22.67
C PRO A 190 -40.36 4.56 21.44
N LEU A 191 -40.67 3.81 20.38
CA LEU A 191 -41.30 4.34 19.17
C LEU A 191 -42.82 4.09 19.20
N LYS A 192 -43.59 5.16 18.95
CA LYS A 192 -45.06 5.11 18.90
C LYS A 192 -45.60 4.34 17.69
N LYS A 193 -44.85 4.31 16.59
CA LYS A 193 -45.15 3.56 15.37
C LYS A 193 -43.92 2.76 14.95
N GLY A 194 -44.14 1.54 14.48
CA GLY A 194 -43.08 0.76 13.83
C GLY A 194 -42.54 1.47 12.59
N LYS A 195 -41.24 1.30 12.32
CA LYS A 195 -40.58 1.78 11.10
C LYS A 195 -40.20 0.55 10.27
N ASP A 196 -40.37 0.61 8.95
CA ASP A 196 -39.71 -0.39 8.10
C ASP A 196 -38.22 -0.07 8.06
N VAL A 197 -37.42 -0.98 8.61
CA VAL A 197 -35.98 -0.76 8.84
C VAL A 197 -35.11 -1.46 7.80
N LEU A 198 -35.67 -2.37 7.00
CA LEU A 198 -34.92 -3.05 5.95
C LEU A 198 -34.91 -2.18 4.67
N PRO A 199 -33.80 -2.17 3.92
CA PRO A 199 -33.74 -1.45 2.65
C PRO A 199 -34.66 -2.11 1.61
N GLN A 200 -35.21 -1.30 0.71
CA GLN A 200 -36.04 -1.80 -0.40
C GLN A 200 -35.25 -2.60 -1.45
N SER A 201 -33.94 -2.35 -1.56
CA SER A 201 -33.04 -3.05 -2.49
C SER A 201 -31.71 -3.38 -1.82
N TRP A 202 -31.27 -4.63 -2.02
CA TRP A 202 -30.02 -5.17 -1.51
C TRP A 202 -28.86 -5.08 -2.51
N GLY A 203 -29.14 -4.71 -3.77
CA GLY A 203 -28.13 -4.70 -4.83
C GLY A 203 -27.55 -6.09 -5.10
N GLU A 204 -26.28 -6.14 -5.50
CA GLU A 204 -25.56 -7.38 -5.77
C GLU A 204 -25.14 -8.06 -4.46
N SER A 205 -25.57 -9.31 -4.25
CA SER A 205 -25.18 -10.10 -3.08
C SER A 205 -23.87 -10.86 -3.34
N MET A 206 -22.97 -10.84 -2.37
CA MET A 206 -21.66 -11.53 -2.43
C MET A 206 -21.28 -12.13 -1.07
N ASP A 207 -20.17 -12.87 -1.02
CA ASP A 207 -19.61 -13.39 0.23
C ASP A 207 -19.17 -12.24 1.17
N ALA A 208 -19.14 -12.52 2.47
CA ALA A 208 -18.78 -11.54 3.49
C ALA A 208 -17.34 -11.02 3.38
N ALA A 209 -16.39 -11.84 2.90
CA ALA A 209 -15.01 -11.44 2.64
C ALA A 209 -14.92 -10.59 1.37
N ASP A 210 -15.61 -11.00 0.30
CA ASP A 210 -15.66 -10.24 -0.97
C ASP A 210 -16.30 -8.86 -0.78
N TYR A 211 -17.37 -8.77 0.02
CA TYR A 211 -17.98 -7.51 0.42
C TYR A 211 -16.97 -6.61 1.12
N GLN A 212 -16.23 -7.16 2.10
CA GLN A 212 -15.25 -6.35 2.85
C GLN A 212 -14.09 -5.91 1.96
N TYR A 213 -13.64 -6.78 1.05
CA TYR A 213 -12.62 -6.46 0.06
C TYR A 213 -13.08 -5.33 -0.86
N THR A 214 -14.29 -5.45 -1.42
CA THR A 214 -14.86 -4.46 -2.34
C THR A 214 -15.01 -3.10 -1.67
N ILE A 215 -15.44 -3.05 -0.42
CA ILE A 215 -15.48 -1.81 0.38
C ILE A 215 -14.09 -1.20 0.51
N ASN A 216 -13.10 -2.01 0.90
CA ASN A 216 -11.73 -1.53 1.11
C ASN A 216 -11.07 -1.07 -0.20
N GLN A 217 -11.46 -1.63 -1.35
CA GLN A 217 -10.93 -1.24 -2.67
C GLN A 217 -11.69 -0.08 -3.31
N SER A 218 -12.88 0.27 -2.83
CA SER A 218 -13.75 1.27 -3.47
C SER A 218 -13.14 2.67 -3.58
N GLY A 219 -12.21 3.04 -2.68
CA GLY A 219 -11.49 4.31 -2.73
C GLY A 219 -10.14 4.22 -3.44
N VAL A 220 -9.68 3.02 -3.82
CA VAL A 220 -8.37 2.83 -4.47
C VAL A 220 -8.48 3.12 -5.95
N ILE A 221 -7.76 4.13 -6.43
CA ILE A 221 -7.65 4.38 -7.86
C ILE A 221 -6.63 3.39 -8.43
N THR A 222 -7.04 2.59 -9.41
CA THR A 222 -6.17 1.62 -10.08
C THR A 222 -6.03 1.98 -11.55
N ILE A 223 -4.81 2.29 -11.98
CA ILE A 223 -4.47 2.55 -13.38
C ILE A 223 -3.84 1.28 -13.98
N PRO A 224 -4.56 0.51 -14.81
CA PRO A 224 -3.98 -0.62 -15.53
C PRO A 224 -3.11 -0.10 -16.68
N VAL A 225 -1.80 -0.34 -16.58
CA VAL A 225 -0.83 0.07 -17.61
C VAL A 225 -0.68 -1.04 -18.65
N PHE A 226 -0.24 -2.22 -18.19
CA PHE A 226 -0.03 -3.42 -19.01
C PHE A 226 -0.79 -4.60 -18.40
N ASP A 227 -1.29 -5.50 -19.24
CA ASP A 227 -1.91 -6.75 -18.82
C ASP A 227 -1.38 -7.94 -19.62
N GLN A 228 -0.58 -8.78 -18.98
CA GLN A 228 0.03 -10.00 -19.54
C GLN A 228 0.70 -9.80 -20.90
N GLN A 229 1.36 -8.66 -21.04
CA GLN A 229 1.98 -8.23 -22.27
C GLN A 229 3.30 -8.97 -22.46
N SER A 230 3.56 -9.38 -23.70
CA SER A 230 4.81 -10.05 -24.05
C SER A 230 5.95 -9.03 -24.09
N ILE A 231 7.05 -9.36 -23.44
CA ILE A 231 8.29 -8.58 -23.44
C ILE A 231 9.43 -9.54 -23.77
N CYS A 232 9.94 -9.44 -25.00
CA CYS A 232 10.81 -10.43 -25.61
C CYS A 232 11.74 -9.79 -26.65
N PHE A 233 12.76 -10.50 -27.08
CA PHE A 233 13.63 -10.03 -28.16
C PHE A 233 13.04 -10.37 -29.54
N ASN A 234 12.50 -9.35 -30.22
CA ASN A 234 11.82 -9.49 -31.51
C ASN A 234 12.18 -8.39 -32.53
N ASN A 235 13.22 -7.59 -32.24
CA ASN A 235 13.66 -6.44 -33.04
C ASN A 235 12.62 -5.31 -33.19
N ALA A 236 11.64 -5.19 -32.29
CA ALA A 236 10.64 -4.13 -32.35
C ALA A 236 11.25 -2.72 -32.27
N LYS A 237 10.66 -1.81 -33.03
CA LYS A 237 10.99 -0.38 -33.11
C LYS A 237 9.72 0.43 -32.92
N LEU A 238 9.85 1.64 -32.39
CA LEU A 238 8.72 2.56 -32.30
C LEU A 238 8.27 3.00 -33.70
N PRO A 239 6.95 3.17 -33.91
CA PRO A 239 6.43 3.85 -35.09
C PRO A 239 6.77 5.35 -35.07
N GLU A 240 6.61 6.02 -36.21
CA GLU A 240 6.87 7.46 -36.35
C GLU A 240 5.91 8.31 -35.50
N VAL A 241 4.66 7.89 -35.39
CA VAL A 241 3.61 8.56 -34.61
C VAL A 241 3.23 7.69 -33.43
N LEU A 242 3.14 8.31 -32.25
CA LEU A 242 2.69 7.67 -31.02
C LEU A 242 1.36 8.30 -30.59
N GLU A 243 0.37 7.45 -30.36
CA GLU A 243 -0.95 7.79 -29.85
C GLU A 243 -1.07 7.46 -28.35
N ASP A 244 -1.82 8.30 -27.64
CA ASP A 244 -2.09 8.15 -26.21
C ASP A 244 -2.93 6.89 -25.93
N GLY A 245 -2.67 6.21 -24.82
CA GLY A 245 -3.41 5.01 -24.44
C GLY A 245 -3.09 3.76 -25.26
N VAL A 246 -2.32 3.87 -26.35
CA VAL A 246 -1.81 2.75 -27.13
C VAL A 246 -0.51 2.23 -26.54
N GLN A 247 -0.37 0.90 -26.52
CA GLN A 247 0.85 0.24 -26.09
C GLN A 247 1.78 0.00 -27.27
N TYR A 248 3.07 0.25 -27.05
CA TYR A 248 4.15 0.00 -27.99
C TYR A 248 5.18 -0.98 -27.41
N SER A 249 5.82 -1.71 -28.32
CA SER A 249 7.02 -2.49 -28.04
C SER A 249 8.22 -1.79 -28.70
N ALA A 250 9.32 -1.66 -27.96
CA ALA A 250 10.48 -0.87 -28.37
C ALA A 250 11.79 -1.51 -27.87
N GLY A 251 12.93 -0.90 -28.23
CA GLY A 251 14.24 -1.33 -27.76
C GLY A 251 14.62 -2.74 -28.21
N GLY A 252 14.17 -3.17 -29.38
CA GLY A 252 14.35 -4.57 -29.82
C GLY A 252 13.29 -5.54 -29.26
N GLY A 253 12.26 -5.01 -28.59
CA GLY A 253 11.14 -5.75 -28.01
C GLY A 253 11.15 -5.85 -26.49
N THR A 254 12.26 -5.46 -25.87
CA THR A 254 12.50 -5.57 -24.43
C THR A 254 11.97 -4.39 -23.62
N ILE A 255 11.34 -3.41 -24.27
CA ILE A 255 10.62 -2.30 -23.64
C ILE A 255 9.15 -2.36 -24.04
N LEU A 256 8.26 -2.32 -23.05
CA LEU A 256 6.86 -1.96 -23.20
C LEU A 256 6.68 -0.49 -22.85
N LEU A 257 5.86 0.24 -23.61
CA LEU A 257 5.67 1.67 -23.45
C LEU A 257 4.19 2.05 -23.69
N LYS A 258 3.61 2.88 -22.83
CA LYS A 258 2.24 3.38 -22.99
C LYS A 258 2.08 4.74 -22.31
N LYS A 259 1.44 5.70 -22.97
CA LYS A 259 1.01 6.94 -22.32
C LYS A 259 -0.29 6.69 -21.59
N VAL A 260 -0.34 7.01 -20.30
CA VAL A 260 -1.50 6.75 -19.45
C VAL A 260 -2.01 8.03 -18.81
N LYS A 261 -3.32 8.07 -18.57
CA LYS A 261 -3.96 9.08 -17.71
C LYS A 261 -3.82 8.65 -16.25
N LEU A 262 -3.32 9.56 -15.44
CA LEU A 262 -3.07 9.45 -14.01
C LEU A 262 -4.05 10.37 -13.26
N PRO A 263 -4.19 10.22 -11.94
CA PRO A 263 -4.98 11.15 -11.14
C PRO A 263 -4.43 12.58 -11.21
N ASP A 264 -5.29 13.59 -11.12
CA ASP A 264 -4.87 15.00 -11.11
C ASP A 264 -4.38 15.47 -9.72
N TYR A 265 -4.40 14.60 -8.72
CA TYR A 265 -4.05 14.95 -7.33
C TYR A 265 -3.60 13.74 -6.52
N VAL A 266 -2.40 13.83 -5.97
CA VAL A 266 -1.76 12.74 -5.21
C VAL A 266 -1.47 13.07 -3.75
N LYS A 267 -1.74 14.29 -3.27
CA LYS A 267 -1.37 14.68 -1.90
C LYS A 267 -2.04 13.86 -0.80
N ASN A 268 -3.20 13.26 -1.08
CA ASN A 268 -3.91 12.38 -0.15
C ASN A 268 -3.82 10.91 -0.57
N ARG A 269 -2.71 10.53 -1.22
CA ARG A 269 -2.55 9.22 -1.85
C ARG A 269 -1.18 8.62 -1.59
N THR A 270 -1.17 7.43 -0.99
CA THR A 270 0.00 6.54 -1.05
C THR A 270 0.01 5.85 -2.41
N VAL A 271 1.12 5.93 -3.14
CA VAL A 271 1.22 5.43 -4.53
C VAL A 271 2.08 4.18 -4.60
N PHE A 272 1.61 3.15 -5.30
CA PHE A 272 2.34 1.90 -5.51
C PHE A 272 2.43 1.53 -6.99
N ALA A 273 3.59 1.03 -7.40
CA ALA A 273 3.76 0.26 -8.63
C ALA A 273 3.65 -1.24 -8.32
N GLU A 274 2.85 -1.97 -9.09
CA GLU A 274 2.58 -3.40 -8.90
C GLU A 274 2.81 -4.13 -10.23
N VAL A 275 3.86 -4.96 -10.29
CA VAL A 275 4.21 -5.80 -11.44
C VAL A 275 3.97 -7.26 -11.10
N VAL A 276 3.28 -7.98 -12.00
CA VAL A 276 3.24 -9.44 -12.00
C VAL A 276 3.97 -9.93 -13.23
N GLN A 277 4.95 -10.80 -13.04
CA GLN A 277 5.78 -11.32 -14.13
C GLN A 277 5.91 -12.85 -14.05
N TYR A 278 5.94 -13.48 -15.22
CA TYR A 278 6.34 -14.88 -15.37
C TYR A 278 7.09 -15.11 -16.69
N SER A 279 7.90 -16.17 -16.76
CA SER A 279 8.62 -16.52 -18.00
C SER A 279 7.66 -17.11 -19.02
N ASP A 280 7.82 -16.74 -20.30
CA ASP A 280 7.17 -17.39 -21.44
C ASP A 280 8.17 -18.23 -22.28
N GLY A 281 9.46 -18.12 -21.95
CA GLY A 281 10.56 -18.86 -22.59
C GLY A 281 11.93 -18.59 -21.99
N ASP A 282 12.18 -17.39 -21.45
CA ASP A 282 13.50 -17.06 -20.89
C ASP A 282 13.73 -17.75 -19.53
N ALA A 283 14.86 -18.45 -19.39
CA ALA A 283 15.25 -19.20 -18.20
C ALA A 283 16.06 -18.36 -17.18
N TYR A 284 16.55 -17.18 -17.58
CA TYR A 284 17.53 -16.41 -16.82
C TYR A 284 16.90 -15.38 -15.86
N ASP A 285 17.69 -14.93 -14.91
CA ASP A 285 17.45 -13.80 -14.01
C ASP A 285 17.83 -12.48 -14.68
N ARG A 286 16.83 -11.74 -15.14
CA ARG A 286 17.01 -10.53 -15.94
C ARG A 286 16.81 -9.28 -15.11
N THR A 287 17.60 -8.25 -15.41
CA THR A 287 17.35 -6.88 -14.94
C THR A 287 16.02 -6.39 -15.50
N GLY A 288 15.13 -6.00 -14.60
CA GLY A 288 13.83 -5.41 -14.89
C GLY A 288 13.70 -4.02 -14.27
N SER A 289 12.93 -3.16 -14.94
CA SER A 289 12.74 -1.78 -14.46
C SER A 289 11.42 -1.22 -14.95
N VAL A 290 10.67 -0.61 -14.04
CA VAL A 290 9.50 0.22 -14.35
C VAL A 290 9.93 1.67 -14.26
N PHE A 291 9.63 2.46 -15.29
CA PHE A 291 10.10 3.83 -15.38
C PHE A 291 9.04 4.76 -15.99
N LEU A 292 9.21 6.05 -15.74
CA LEU A 292 8.49 7.13 -16.39
C LEU A 292 9.46 7.89 -17.31
N ILE A 293 8.97 8.36 -18.46
CA ILE A 293 9.74 9.23 -19.35
C ILE A 293 9.33 10.69 -19.12
N PRO A 294 10.21 11.54 -18.58
CA PRO A 294 9.92 12.98 -18.47
C PRO A 294 9.89 13.64 -19.86
N GLU A 295 8.89 14.49 -20.09
CA GLU A 295 8.70 15.24 -21.35
C GLU A 295 8.86 16.76 -21.17
N GLY A 296 9.38 17.20 -20.02
CA GLY A 296 9.47 18.63 -19.67
C GLY A 296 10.57 19.41 -20.40
N LYS A 297 11.43 18.73 -21.16
CA LYS A 297 12.56 19.31 -21.90
C LYS A 297 12.45 19.04 -23.39
N GLN A 298 13.36 19.63 -24.17
CA GLN A 298 13.37 19.51 -25.62
C GLN A 298 13.54 18.06 -26.10
N LEU A 299 14.36 17.29 -25.40
CA LEU A 299 14.63 15.88 -25.69
C LEU A 299 14.15 15.00 -24.54
N SER A 300 13.74 13.79 -24.88
CA SER A 300 13.28 12.78 -23.93
C SER A 300 13.85 11.41 -24.28
N PHE A 301 13.59 10.42 -23.42
CA PHE A 301 13.98 9.05 -23.71
C PHE A 301 13.24 8.46 -24.93
N LEU A 302 12.12 9.05 -25.37
CA LEU A 302 11.49 8.67 -26.66
C LEU A 302 12.42 8.95 -27.84
N ASP A 303 13.18 10.05 -27.78
CA ASP A 303 14.16 10.41 -28.81
C ASP A 303 15.34 9.44 -28.78
N ALA A 304 15.79 9.02 -27.58
CA ALA A 304 16.84 8.01 -27.42
C ALA A 304 16.42 6.66 -28.00
N ILE A 305 15.16 6.23 -27.80
CA ILE A 305 14.63 4.99 -28.37
C ILE A 305 14.63 5.02 -29.90
N ARG A 306 14.38 6.19 -30.51
CA ARG A 306 14.40 6.38 -31.96
C ARG A 306 15.81 6.42 -32.52
N ASP A 307 16.70 7.16 -31.86
CA ASP A 307 18.10 7.31 -32.23
C ASP A 307 18.93 7.78 -31.02
N LEU A 308 19.71 6.86 -30.46
CA LEU A 308 20.59 7.12 -29.32
C LEU A 308 21.52 8.32 -29.53
N LYS A 309 21.94 8.60 -30.77
CA LYS A 309 22.88 9.70 -31.06
C LYS A 309 22.24 11.08 -30.98
N LYS A 310 20.91 11.17 -30.93
CA LYS A 310 20.19 12.45 -30.79
C LYS A 310 20.18 12.97 -29.37
N VAL A 311 20.35 12.10 -28.37
CA VAL A 311 20.38 12.51 -26.96
C VAL A 311 21.82 12.75 -26.49
N PRO A 312 22.01 13.60 -25.47
CA PRO A 312 23.33 13.89 -24.94
C PRO A 312 24.08 12.63 -24.54
N SER A 313 25.40 12.64 -24.77
CA SER A 313 26.31 11.64 -24.24
C SER A 313 27.33 12.28 -23.32
N PHE A 314 27.89 11.46 -22.45
CA PHE A 314 29.19 11.76 -21.87
C PHE A 314 30.20 10.73 -22.38
N ARG A 315 31.41 11.19 -22.67
CA ARG A 315 32.48 10.35 -23.15
C ARG A 315 33.32 9.83 -21.99
N SER A 316 33.59 8.53 -21.97
CA SER A 316 34.62 7.95 -21.11
C SER A 316 35.51 7.04 -21.94
N GLU A 317 36.81 7.28 -21.87
CA GLU A 317 37.80 6.65 -22.75
C GLU A 317 37.40 6.83 -24.24
N ASN A 318 37.18 5.72 -24.94
CA ASN A 318 36.81 5.70 -26.36
C ASN A 318 35.32 5.44 -26.61
N THR A 319 34.50 5.44 -25.55
CA THR A 319 33.06 5.12 -25.64
C THR A 319 32.21 6.33 -25.28
N ASP A 320 31.20 6.62 -26.11
CA ASP A 320 30.19 7.63 -25.83
C ASP A 320 28.97 6.96 -25.20
N TYR A 321 28.61 7.38 -23.98
CA TYR A 321 27.48 6.85 -23.23
C TYR A 321 26.30 7.80 -23.34
N HIS A 322 25.38 7.46 -24.24
CA HIS A 322 24.20 8.27 -24.55
C HIS A 322 23.07 8.06 -23.53
N GLY A 323 22.43 9.17 -23.16
CA GLY A 323 21.18 9.18 -22.39
C GLY A 323 21.30 8.78 -20.92
N LEU A 324 22.51 8.75 -20.34
CA LEU A 324 22.72 8.29 -18.96
C LEU A 324 22.65 9.40 -17.90
N ILE A 325 22.74 10.67 -18.30
CA ILE A 325 22.72 11.84 -17.41
C ILE A 325 21.73 12.88 -17.90
N SER A 326 21.07 13.56 -16.99
CA SER A 326 20.21 14.69 -17.31
C SER A 326 21.08 15.92 -17.63
N THR A 327 20.63 16.73 -18.58
CA THR A 327 21.29 17.97 -19.02
C THR A 327 20.27 19.10 -19.05
N ALA A 328 20.63 20.28 -19.56
CA ALA A 328 19.66 21.36 -19.77
C ALA A 328 18.54 20.99 -20.77
N GLU A 329 18.81 20.04 -21.68
CA GLU A 329 17.93 19.72 -22.82
C GLU A 329 17.29 18.34 -22.74
N TYR A 330 17.75 17.47 -21.83
CA TYR A 330 17.30 16.09 -21.68
C TYR A 330 17.16 15.69 -20.22
N ASP A 331 16.13 14.90 -19.90
CA ASP A 331 16.00 14.19 -18.62
C ASP A 331 16.09 12.69 -18.84
N VAL A 332 16.84 12.01 -17.98
CA VAL A 332 16.90 10.54 -17.97
C VAL A 332 15.54 9.95 -17.56
N PRO A 333 15.25 8.67 -17.93
CA PRO A 333 14.09 7.96 -17.39
C PRO A 333 14.10 7.96 -15.87
N LEU A 334 12.97 8.37 -15.29
CA LEU A 334 12.73 8.30 -13.86
C LEU A 334 12.35 6.86 -13.49
N GLU A 335 13.25 6.15 -12.83
CA GLU A 335 13.01 4.76 -12.43
C GLU A 335 12.11 4.71 -11.19
N LEU A 336 10.95 4.08 -11.34
CA LEU A 336 9.94 3.92 -10.29
C LEU A 336 10.21 2.67 -9.45
N MET A 337 10.64 1.59 -10.10
CA MET A 337 10.91 0.31 -9.44
C MET A 337 11.93 -0.49 -10.24
N ARG A 338 13.04 -0.87 -9.60
CA ARG A 338 13.97 -1.87 -10.13
C ARG A 338 13.60 -3.24 -9.59
N PHE A 339 13.61 -4.25 -10.45
CA PHE A 339 13.35 -5.63 -10.07
C PHE A 339 14.19 -6.61 -10.87
N PHE A 340 14.25 -7.85 -10.42
CA PHE A 340 14.97 -8.93 -11.09
C PHE A 340 14.04 -10.11 -11.30
N THR A 341 13.97 -10.64 -12.52
CA THR A 341 13.14 -11.82 -12.78
C THR A 341 13.67 -13.01 -11.99
N GLY A 342 12.77 -13.89 -11.55
CA GLY A 342 13.20 -15.22 -11.13
C GLY A 342 13.67 -16.04 -12.33
N PHE A 343 14.48 -17.07 -12.09
CA PHE A 343 14.92 -18.02 -13.12
C PHE A 343 13.75 -18.87 -13.64
N GLY A 344 13.09 -18.46 -14.71
CA GLY A 344 12.19 -19.34 -15.49
C GLY A 344 10.84 -19.70 -14.84
N VAL A 345 10.37 -18.91 -13.87
CA VAL A 345 9.07 -19.13 -13.18
C VAL A 345 7.93 -19.39 -14.17
N ARG A 346 7.00 -20.30 -13.82
CA ARG A 346 5.92 -20.83 -14.68
C ARG A 346 6.41 -21.76 -15.76
N LYS A 347 7.14 -21.22 -16.74
CA LYS A 347 7.51 -21.93 -17.96
C LYS A 347 8.31 -23.19 -17.65
N PHE A 348 9.14 -23.14 -16.62
CA PHE A 348 10.05 -24.21 -16.23
C PHE A 348 9.67 -24.90 -14.92
N ASN A 349 8.44 -24.71 -14.41
CA ASN A 349 7.96 -25.35 -13.18
C ASN A 349 7.87 -26.89 -13.28
N TYR A 350 8.13 -27.47 -14.45
CA TYR A 350 8.30 -28.91 -14.63
C TYR A 350 9.61 -29.44 -14.02
N ASN A 351 10.62 -28.58 -13.81
CA ASN A 351 11.85 -28.95 -13.10
C ASN A 351 11.52 -29.43 -11.69
N LYS A 352 12.24 -30.42 -11.15
CA LYS A 352 11.97 -30.98 -9.82
C LYS A 352 13.21 -30.89 -8.95
N VAL A 353 13.07 -30.21 -7.81
CA VAL A 353 14.06 -30.14 -6.73
C VAL A 353 13.35 -30.54 -5.44
N LYS A 354 13.98 -31.42 -4.65
CA LYS A 354 13.37 -31.94 -3.42
C LYS A 354 13.07 -30.79 -2.45
N GLY A 355 11.82 -30.71 -1.99
CA GLY A 355 11.36 -29.71 -1.02
C GLY A 355 11.09 -28.32 -1.60
N GLN A 356 11.03 -28.18 -2.93
CA GLN A 356 10.70 -26.91 -3.59
C GLN A 356 9.35 -27.03 -4.31
N ASP A 357 8.50 -26.03 -4.09
CA ASP A 357 7.19 -25.88 -4.72
C ASP A 357 7.18 -24.55 -5.49
N TRP A 358 7.39 -24.64 -6.80
CA TRP A 358 7.56 -23.45 -7.63
C TRP A 358 6.28 -22.63 -7.72
N VAL A 359 6.42 -21.31 -7.59
CA VAL A 359 5.30 -20.38 -7.82
C VAL A 359 4.99 -20.24 -9.32
N ASP A 360 3.77 -19.87 -9.68
CA ASP A 360 3.35 -19.67 -11.08
C ASP A 360 3.68 -18.27 -11.62
N SER A 361 4.00 -17.31 -10.75
CA SER A 361 4.38 -15.95 -11.12
C SER A 361 5.03 -15.25 -9.94
N VAL A 362 5.77 -14.18 -10.19
CA VAL A 362 6.35 -13.33 -9.14
C VAL A 362 5.64 -11.98 -9.12
N LEU A 363 5.27 -11.53 -7.92
CA LEU A 363 4.69 -10.22 -7.65
C LEU A 363 5.78 -9.29 -7.10
N TYR A 364 6.00 -8.18 -7.80
CA TYR A 364 6.84 -7.08 -7.38
C TYR A 364 5.94 -5.91 -7.04
N LYS A 365 5.99 -5.45 -5.80
CA LYS A 365 5.15 -4.35 -5.35
C LYS A 365 5.96 -3.40 -4.51
N MET A 366 5.98 -2.14 -4.92
CA MET A 366 6.81 -1.13 -4.29
C MET A 366 6.04 0.19 -4.14
N GLU A 367 6.20 0.81 -2.99
CA GLU A 367 5.71 2.16 -2.76
C GLU A 367 6.58 3.16 -3.51
N VAL A 368 5.95 4.03 -4.29
CA VAL A 368 6.59 5.06 -5.12
C VAL A 368 6.05 6.47 -4.78
N THR A 369 5.38 6.62 -3.63
CA THR A 369 4.87 7.91 -3.11
C THR A 369 5.91 9.02 -3.13
N PRO A 370 7.21 8.79 -2.83
CA PRO A 370 8.21 9.86 -2.90
C PRO A 370 8.42 10.47 -4.29
N LEU A 371 7.95 9.80 -5.35
CA LEU A 371 8.02 10.23 -6.75
C LEU A 371 6.64 10.70 -7.27
N ALA A 372 5.63 10.82 -6.39
CA ALA A 372 4.24 11.03 -6.78
C ALA A 372 3.98 12.33 -7.56
N GLU A 373 4.84 13.36 -7.42
CA GLU A 373 4.78 14.60 -8.21
C GLU A 373 4.83 14.33 -9.72
N LYS A 374 5.58 13.30 -10.15
CA LYS A 374 5.64 12.91 -11.57
C LYS A 374 4.54 11.92 -11.96
N LEU A 375 3.69 11.52 -11.02
CA LEU A 375 2.60 10.57 -11.24
C LEU A 375 1.22 11.24 -11.19
N GLU A 376 1.16 12.52 -11.59
CA GLU A 376 -0.06 13.31 -11.79
C GLU A 376 -0.30 13.58 -13.28
N GLY A 377 -1.57 13.73 -13.69
CA GLY A 377 -1.94 14.13 -15.04
C GLY A 377 -1.74 13.04 -16.10
N GLU A 378 -0.78 13.20 -17.01
CA GLU A 378 -0.48 12.22 -18.06
C GLU A 378 1.02 11.94 -18.13
N ALA A 379 1.39 10.68 -18.32
CA ALA A 379 2.80 10.29 -18.44
C ALA A 379 3.00 9.06 -19.33
N TRP A 380 4.16 9.01 -19.98
CA TRP A 380 4.67 7.78 -20.59
C TRP A 380 5.24 6.86 -19.52
N ILE A 381 4.62 5.70 -19.34
CA ILE A 381 5.07 4.65 -18.44
C ILE A 381 5.65 3.51 -19.26
N GLY A 382 6.84 3.08 -18.88
CA GLY A 382 7.59 2.00 -19.48
C GLY A 382 7.86 0.84 -18.52
N ALA A 383 7.98 -0.35 -19.08
CA ALA A 383 8.52 -1.52 -18.39
C ALA A 383 9.60 -2.16 -19.28
N TYR A 384 10.75 -2.47 -18.68
CA TYR A 384 11.90 -3.08 -19.34
C TYR A 384 12.23 -4.41 -18.69
N ILE A 385 12.59 -5.41 -19.50
CA ILE A 385 13.28 -6.63 -19.06
C ILE A 385 14.37 -6.94 -20.10
N GLY A 386 15.63 -6.77 -19.72
CA GLY A 386 16.79 -6.99 -20.60
C GLY A 386 16.98 -8.46 -20.92
N ASN A 387 16.47 -8.89 -22.07
CA ASN A 387 16.51 -10.29 -22.48
C ASN A 387 16.80 -10.44 -23.97
N TRP A 388 17.25 -11.65 -24.34
CA TRP A 388 17.61 -12.02 -25.72
C TRP A 388 16.77 -13.20 -26.23
N ASP A 389 15.72 -13.58 -25.50
CA ASP A 389 14.86 -14.71 -25.84
C ASP A 389 13.64 -14.26 -26.68
N ALA A 390 13.32 -15.01 -27.73
CA ALA A 390 12.25 -14.66 -28.65
C ALA A 390 10.83 -14.76 -28.03
N LYS A 391 10.66 -15.54 -26.95
CA LYS A 391 9.40 -15.63 -26.20
C LYS A 391 9.42 -14.76 -24.95
N GLY A 392 10.58 -14.63 -24.31
CA GLY A 392 10.84 -13.72 -23.21
C GLY A 392 9.93 -13.99 -22.02
N HIS A 393 9.21 -12.94 -21.61
CA HIS A 393 8.39 -12.91 -20.41
C HIS A 393 6.98 -12.37 -20.69
N ARG A 394 6.09 -12.55 -19.72
CA ARG A 394 4.80 -11.88 -19.63
C ARG A 394 4.79 -10.94 -18.44
N LEU A 395 4.28 -9.72 -18.64
CA LEU A 395 4.26 -8.68 -17.63
C LEU A 395 2.89 -7.99 -17.57
N SER A 396 2.33 -7.89 -16.37
CA SER A 396 1.23 -6.98 -16.03
C SER A 396 1.76 -5.89 -15.12
N LEU A 397 1.33 -4.64 -15.32
CA LEU A 397 1.70 -3.48 -14.50
C LEU A 397 0.47 -2.67 -14.14
N LYS A 398 0.32 -2.35 -12.85
CA LYS A 398 -0.70 -1.44 -12.32
C LYS A 398 -0.03 -0.35 -11.48
N LEU A 399 -0.52 0.88 -11.60
CA LEU A 399 -0.28 1.92 -10.60
C LEU A 399 -1.51 2.02 -9.70
N LYS A 400 -1.31 2.01 -8.38
CA LYS A 400 -2.38 2.08 -7.39
C LYS A 400 -2.21 3.28 -6.48
N TYR A 401 -3.27 4.04 -6.30
CA TYR A 401 -3.33 5.23 -5.44
C TYR A 401 -4.30 4.94 -4.30
N TYR A 402 -3.75 4.58 -3.15
CA TYR A 402 -4.52 4.28 -1.95
C TYR A 402 -4.92 5.57 -1.26
N PRO A 403 -6.19 5.74 -0.82
CA PRO A 403 -6.58 6.86 0.02
C PRO A 403 -5.71 6.95 1.26
N ASP A 404 -5.24 8.16 1.58
CA ASP A 404 -4.43 8.47 2.75
C ASP A 404 -4.80 9.88 3.28
N GLU A 405 -4.23 10.26 4.43
CA GLU A 405 -4.25 11.65 4.88
C GLU A 405 -3.42 12.55 3.94
N GLU A 406 -3.72 13.85 3.91
CA GLU A 406 -2.90 14.78 3.12
C GLU A 406 -1.47 14.85 3.65
N HIS A 407 -0.51 14.64 2.75
CA HIS A 407 0.91 14.65 3.04
C HIS A 407 1.68 15.51 2.03
N ARG A 408 2.93 15.81 2.39
CA ARG A 408 3.86 16.52 1.51
C ARG A 408 4.11 15.69 0.24
N VAL A 409 4.14 16.37 -0.90
CA VAL A 409 4.63 15.85 -2.18
C VAL A 409 5.99 16.49 -2.44
N TYR A 410 6.99 15.68 -2.76
CA TYR A 410 8.35 16.13 -3.01
C TYR A 410 8.50 16.62 -4.44
N ASN A 411 9.24 17.71 -4.64
CA ASN A 411 9.75 18.04 -5.95
C ASN A 411 10.74 16.95 -6.38
N THR A 412 10.68 16.52 -7.64
CA THR A 412 11.38 15.37 -8.17
C THR A 412 12.20 15.78 -9.39
N LEU A 413 13.52 15.58 -9.32
CA LEU A 413 14.45 15.90 -10.41
C LEU A 413 15.35 14.69 -10.70
N PRO A 414 15.12 13.93 -11.80
CA PRO A 414 15.98 12.82 -12.17
C PRO A 414 17.34 13.35 -12.64
N LEU A 415 18.43 12.84 -12.06
CA LEU A 415 19.79 13.32 -12.34
C LEU A 415 20.57 12.38 -13.25
N PHE A 416 20.51 11.07 -12.97
CA PHE A 416 21.19 10.04 -13.76
C PHE A 416 20.47 8.71 -13.72
N ASN A 417 20.65 7.92 -14.77
CA ASN A 417 20.20 6.54 -14.86
C ASN A 417 21.12 5.76 -15.82
N THR A 418 21.91 4.83 -15.30
CA THR A 418 22.84 4.01 -16.08
C THR A 418 22.27 2.66 -16.49
N VAL A 419 21.00 2.37 -16.17
CA VAL A 419 20.31 1.19 -16.74
C VAL A 419 20.32 1.36 -18.25
N ASN A 420 20.99 0.44 -18.94
CA ASN A 420 21.09 0.42 -20.38
C ASN A 420 19.81 -0.16 -21.00
N TYR A 421 18.69 0.53 -20.83
CA TYR A 421 17.36 0.14 -21.35
C TYR A 421 17.35 -0.26 -22.82
N LEU A 422 18.25 0.32 -23.62
CA LEU A 422 18.39 0.05 -25.05
C LEU A 422 19.54 -0.93 -25.33
N GLU A 423 19.83 -1.87 -24.43
CA GLU A 423 20.83 -2.93 -24.60
C GLU A 423 20.66 -3.65 -25.96
N GLN A 424 19.44 -4.13 -26.24
CA GLN A 424 19.09 -4.80 -27.51
C GLN A 424 18.92 -3.83 -28.69
N ALA A 425 19.17 -2.54 -28.49
CA ALA A 425 19.09 -1.48 -29.49
C ALA A 425 20.37 -0.60 -29.56
N GLY A 426 21.50 -1.11 -29.04
CA GLY A 426 22.83 -0.53 -29.24
C GLY A 426 23.35 0.37 -28.13
N GLN A 427 22.64 0.51 -27.00
CA GLN A 427 23.16 1.22 -25.83
C GLN A 427 24.17 0.34 -25.08
N PRO A 428 25.43 0.79 -24.90
CA PRO A 428 26.46 -0.04 -24.30
C PRO A 428 26.24 -0.25 -22.80
N TYR A 429 26.76 -1.36 -22.27
CA TYR A 429 26.86 -1.59 -20.83
C TYR A 429 27.70 -0.50 -20.15
N PRO A 430 27.30 0.01 -18.96
CA PRO A 430 27.99 1.11 -18.28
C PRO A 430 29.28 0.66 -17.57
N ILE A 431 30.32 0.33 -18.33
CA ILE A 431 31.60 -0.21 -17.83
C ILE A 431 32.64 0.86 -17.47
N PHE A 432 32.27 2.13 -17.46
CA PHE A 432 33.19 3.26 -17.32
C PHE A 432 33.66 3.53 -15.88
N MET A 433 32.99 2.99 -14.86
CA MET A 433 33.26 3.31 -13.44
C MET A 433 34.62 2.81 -12.94
N ARG A 434 35.28 1.93 -13.71
CA ARG A 434 36.64 1.45 -13.41
C ARG A 434 37.69 2.56 -13.55
N GLN A 435 37.55 3.40 -14.59
CA GLN A 435 38.53 4.44 -14.91
C GLN A 435 38.01 5.85 -14.66
N ASN A 436 36.70 5.99 -14.46
CA ASN A 436 36.03 7.28 -14.33
C ASN A 436 34.97 7.24 -13.23
N SER A 437 34.38 8.40 -12.93
CA SER A 437 33.22 8.54 -12.04
C SER A 437 32.05 9.14 -12.81
N LEU A 438 30.82 8.81 -12.40
CA LEU A 438 29.65 9.50 -12.94
C LEU A 438 29.47 10.83 -12.21
N THR A 439 29.62 11.95 -12.92
CA THR A 439 29.37 13.29 -12.38
C THR A 439 28.25 13.96 -13.17
N VAL A 440 27.24 14.46 -12.46
CA VAL A 440 26.13 15.20 -13.03
C VAL A 440 26.07 16.58 -12.40
N LYS A 441 25.97 17.61 -13.24
CA LYS A 441 25.68 18.98 -12.81
C LYS A 441 24.19 19.25 -12.94
N PHE A 442 23.62 19.95 -11.96
CA PHE A 442 22.22 20.35 -11.98
C PHE A 442 22.06 21.74 -11.37
N THR A 443 20.95 22.40 -11.69
CA THR A 443 20.66 23.76 -11.22
C THR A 443 19.32 23.77 -10.50
N LEU A 444 19.31 24.30 -9.28
CA LEU A 444 18.11 24.56 -8.51
C LEU A 444 17.65 26.00 -8.73
N LYS A 445 16.40 26.18 -9.16
CA LYS A 445 15.79 27.52 -9.33
C LYS A 445 15.51 28.20 -7.99
N GLU A 446 15.22 27.39 -6.98
CA GLU A 446 14.87 27.81 -5.62
C GLU A 446 15.58 26.90 -4.62
N PRO A 447 15.84 27.35 -3.38
CA PRO A 447 16.46 26.53 -2.36
C PRO A 447 15.64 25.26 -2.07
N ALA A 448 16.32 24.13 -1.89
CA ALA A 448 15.74 22.84 -1.59
C ALA A 448 15.97 22.47 -0.12
N LYS A 449 14.92 22.31 0.68
CA LYS A 449 15.02 21.93 2.09
C LYS A 449 14.91 20.43 2.30
N ASN A 450 15.75 19.87 3.17
CA ASN A 450 15.80 18.44 3.46
C ASN A 450 15.91 17.58 2.20
N ALA A 451 16.74 18.01 1.24
CA ALA A 451 16.94 17.31 -0.01
C ALA A 451 17.51 15.92 0.22
N ARG A 452 17.04 14.95 -0.56
CA ARG A 452 17.52 13.56 -0.53
C ARG A 452 17.74 13.07 -1.95
N LEU A 453 18.74 12.22 -2.13
CA LEU A 453 18.85 11.41 -3.33
C LEU A 453 18.10 10.10 -3.11
N TYR A 454 17.05 9.87 -3.91
CA TYR A 454 16.46 8.56 -4.12
C TYR A 454 17.40 7.78 -5.04
N TYR A 455 18.16 6.83 -4.47
CA TYR A 455 19.29 6.18 -5.14
C TYR A 455 19.07 4.66 -5.26
N LEU A 456 18.99 4.16 -6.49
CA LEU A 456 18.95 2.72 -6.77
C LEU A 456 20.32 2.28 -7.27
N THR A 457 20.87 1.21 -6.73
CA THR A 457 22.17 0.67 -7.15
C THR A 457 22.18 -0.85 -7.12
N THR A 458 22.78 -1.46 -8.15
CA THR A 458 22.96 -2.90 -8.28
C THR A 458 24.24 -3.19 -9.08
N GLY A 459 25.08 -4.08 -8.55
CA GLY A 459 26.30 -4.53 -9.21
C GLY A 459 26.06 -5.78 -10.06
N HIS A 460 26.75 -5.87 -11.19
CA HIS A 460 26.58 -6.92 -12.20
C HIS A 460 27.91 -7.47 -12.68
N GLY A 461 27.87 -8.70 -13.22
CA GLY A 461 29.02 -9.43 -13.72
C GLY A 461 28.98 -10.88 -13.24
N GLY A 462 28.28 -11.74 -13.98
CA GLY A 462 27.86 -13.08 -13.53
C GLY A 462 28.94 -14.17 -13.50
N TRP A 463 30.11 -13.87 -12.93
CA TRP A 463 31.16 -14.85 -12.65
C TRP A 463 31.78 -14.59 -11.27
N GLY A 464 32.54 -15.53 -10.73
CA GLY A 464 33.03 -15.48 -9.34
C GLY A 464 33.83 -14.22 -8.97
N GLY A 465 34.51 -13.58 -9.93
CA GLY A 465 35.24 -12.32 -9.73
C GLY A 465 34.47 -11.05 -10.09
N GLY A 466 33.25 -11.19 -10.64
CA GLY A 466 32.46 -10.06 -11.10
C GLY A 466 31.69 -9.36 -9.98
N ASP A 467 31.25 -8.12 -10.25
CA ASP A 467 30.70 -7.24 -9.22
C ASP A 467 29.30 -7.68 -8.75
N GLU A 468 28.65 -8.63 -9.43
CA GLU A 468 27.42 -9.27 -8.95
C GLU A 468 27.64 -9.97 -7.59
N PHE A 469 28.77 -10.68 -7.46
CA PHE A 469 29.07 -11.53 -6.29
C PHE A 469 30.19 -10.97 -5.41
N ASN A 470 30.60 -9.72 -5.63
CA ASN A 470 31.68 -9.09 -4.88
C ASN A 470 31.27 -7.70 -4.37
N GLN A 471 31.41 -7.50 -3.07
CA GLN A 471 31.07 -6.25 -2.39
C GLN A 471 31.93 -5.07 -2.87
N LYS A 472 31.29 -4.00 -3.38
CA LYS A 472 31.96 -2.75 -3.78
C LYS A 472 31.36 -1.52 -3.07
N PRO A 473 32.16 -0.65 -2.46
CA PRO A 473 31.64 0.57 -1.86
C PRO A 473 31.15 1.55 -2.93
N ASN A 474 29.90 1.98 -2.81
CA ASN A 474 29.33 3.12 -3.54
C ASN A 474 29.61 4.38 -2.73
N THR A 475 30.43 5.30 -3.26
CA THR A 475 30.78 6.57 -2.62
C THR A 475 30.15 7.73 -3.37
N LEU A 476 29.36 8.54 -2.67
CA LEU A 476 28.68 9.70 -3.24
C LEU A 476 29.28 11.00 -2.71
N TYR A 477 29.39 11.99 -3.60
CA TYR A 477 29.86 13.33 -3.31
C TYR A 477 28.85 14.36 -3.78
N LEU A 478 28.69 15.43 -3.02
CA LEU A 478 27.92 16.63 -3.37
C LEU A 478 28.90 17.80 -3.37
N ASP A 479 28.98 18.52 -4.50
CA ASP A 479 29.86 19.69 -4.65
C ASP A 479 31.34 19.41 -4.31
N GLY A 480 31.78 18.19 -4.60
CA GLY A 480 33.13 17.71 -4.32
C GLY A 480 33.34 17.18 -2.90
N GLU A 481 32.39 17.40 -1.98
CA GLU A 481 32.44 16.89 -0.61
C GLU A 481 31.79 15.51 -0.49
N LYS A 482 32.44 14.60 0.24
CA LYS A 482 31.92 13.24 0.43
C LYS A 482 30.69 13.27 1.34
N VAL A 483 29.56 12.75 0.84
CA VAL A 483 28.32 12.61 1.61
C VAL A 483 28.29 11.28 2.34
N ILE A 484 28.46 10.17 1.61
CA ILE A 484 28.36 8.81 2.17
C ILE A 484 29.23 7.82 1.38
N SER A 485 29.59 6.73 2.04
CA SER A 485 30.13 5.52 1.41
C SER A 485 29.50 4.30 2.07
N PHE A 486 28.92 3.41 1.27
CA PHE A 486 28.28 2.18 1.77
C PHE A 486 28.43 1.04 0.76
N VAL A 487 28.27 -0.20 1.22
CA VAL A 487 28.33 -1.40 0.36
C VAL A 487 26.89 -1.90 0.17
N PRO A 488 26.34 -1.83 -1.06
CA PRO A 488 25.00 -2.32 -1.32
C PRO A 488 25.06 -3.85 -1.51
N TRP A 489 24.47 -4.60 -0.58
CA TRP A 489 24.62 -6.05 -0.49
C TRP A 489 23.40 -6.75 0.12
N ARG A 490 23.10 -7.97 -0.35
CA ARG A 490 21.97 -8.80 0.10
C ARG A 490 22.46 -10.21 0.41
N ASP A 491 22.13 -10.72 1.60
CA ASP A 491 22.52 -12.04 2.10
C ASP A 491 21.35 -13.01 2.33
N ASP A 492 20.15 -12.65 1.88
CA ASP A 492 18.91 -13.38 2.11
C ASP A 492 18.33 -13.99 0.83
N CYS A 493 19.11 -14.08 -0.25
CA CYS A 493 18.62 -14.52 -1.55
C CYS A 493 18.06 -15.96 -1.56
N GLY A 494 18.59 -16.85 -0.71
CA GLY A 494 18.07 -18.21 -0.55
C GLY A 494 16.61 -18.28 -0.06
N THR A 495 16.06 -17.20 0.51
CA THR A 495 14.64 -17.12 0.90
C THR A 495 13.68 -17.17 -0.29
N TYR A 496 14.19 -16.87 -1.50
CA TYR A 496 13.41 -16.74 -2.74
C TYR A 496 13.54 -17.96 -3.65
N ARG A 497 14.06 -19.09 -3.15
CA ARG A 497 14.36 -20.29 -3.96
C ARG A 497 13.16 -20.77 -4.79
N ASN A 498 11.94 -20.72 -4.25
CA ASN A 498 10.70 -21.15 -4.91
C ASN A 498 10.30 -20.31 -6.14
N TRP A 499 10.99 -19.19 -6.41
CA TRP A 499 10.75 -18.35 -7.59
C TRP A 499 11.69 -18.67 -8.75
N ASN A 500 12.58 -19.65 -8.57
CA ASN A 500 13.76 -19.85 -9.40
C ASN A 500 13.90 -21.31 -9.90
N PRO A 501 12.89 -21.87 -10.62
CA PRO A 501 12.93 -23.26 -11.09
C PRO A 501 14.10 -23.58 -12.03
N CYS A 502 14.65 -22.59 -12.74
CA CYS A 502 15.79 -22.75 -13.66
C CYS A 502 17.15 -22.39 -13.05
N SER A 503 17.22 -21.99 -11.79
CA SER A 503 18.50 -21.64 -11.18
C SER A 503 19.46 -22.82 -11.21
N GLY A 504 20.69 -22.56 -11.67
CA GLY A 504 21.77 -23.54 -11.71
C GLY A 504 22.11 -24.04 -10.30
N ASN A 505 22.30 -25.35 -10.13
CA ASN A 505 22.66 -25.95 -8.84
C ASN A 505 24.11 -26.41 -8.87
N PHE A 506 24.85 -26.10 -7.82
CA PHE A 506 26.27 -26.40 -7.68
C PHE A 506 26.49 -27.67 -6.85
N SER A 507 27.67 -28.29 -6.99
CA SER A 507 28.02 -29.54 -6.30
C SER A 507 28.11 -29.41 -4.78
N ASN A 508 28.22 -28.19 -4.25
CA ASN A 508 28.20 -27.90 -2.82
C ASN A 508 26.78 -27.78 -2.23
N GLY A 509 25.74 -27.98 -3.05
CA GLY A 509 24.34 -27.93 -2.63
C GLY A 509 23.68 -26.55 -2.72
N LEU A 510 24.43 -25.48 -3.06
CA LEU A 510 23.85 -24.16 -3.31
C LEU A 510 23.25 -24.06 -4.71
N SER A 511 22.23 -23.22 -4.85
CA SER A 511 21.74 -22.75 -6.15
C SER A 511 22.26 -21.35 -6.45
N SER A 512 22.37 -20.98 -7.73
CA SER A 512 22.74 -19.62 -8.15
C SER A 512 21.83 -18.55 -7.53
N SER A 513 20.51 -18.82 -7.48
CA SER A 513 19.52 -17.95 -6.83
C SER A 513 19.76 -17.70 -5.35
N ASP A 514 20.54 -18.57 -4.69
CA ASP A 514 20.74 -18.52 -3.24
C ASP A 514 21.94 -17.65 -2.87
N LEU A 515 22.83 -17.37 -3.84
CA LEU A 515 24.04 -16.60 -3.62
C LEU A 515 23.72 -15.15 -3.23
N SER A 516 24.42 -14.66 -2.22
CA SER A 516 24.47 -13.24 -1.86
C SER A 516 24.98 -12.40 -3.03
N ARG A 517 24.47 -11.18 -3.15
CA ARG A 517 24.69 -10.33 -4.33
C ARG A 517 24.76 -8.86 -3.98
N SER A 518 25.32 -8.08 -4.92
CA SER A 518 25.38 -6.61 -4.88
C SER A 518 24.01 -5.95 -5.05
N ASN A 519 23.19 -6.06 -3.99
CA ASN A 519 21.93 -5.36 -3.73
C ASN A 519 20.67 -5.88 -4.43
N TRP A 520 20.68 -7.11 -4.91
CA TRP A 520 19.52 -7.72 -5.55
C TRP A 520 19.50 -9.23 -5.36
N CYS A 521 18.33 -9.84 -5.46
CA CYS A 521 18.17 -11.28 -5.54
C CYS A 521 17.24 -11.63 -6.71
N PRO A 522 17.45 -12.75 -7.42
CA PRO A 522 16.54 -13.21 -8.46
C PRO A 522 15.11 -13.38 -7.93
N GLY A 523 14.18 -12.62 -8.50
CA GLY A 523 12.77 -12.60 -8.09
C GLY A 523 12.41 -11.47 -7.11
N THR A 524 13.29 -10.52 -6.79
CA THR A 524 12.97 -9.42 -5.86
C THR A 524 12.98 -8.03 -6.52
N VAL A 525 12.38 -7.05 -5.84
CA VAL A 525 12.69 -5.64 -6.05
C VAL A 525 14.04 -5.27 -5.43
N THR A 526 14.66 -4.20 -5.90
CA THR A 526 15.76 -3.51 -5.19
C THR A 526 15.20 -2.26 -4.55
N ASN A 527 15.40 -2.12 -3.23
CA ASN A 527 14.98 -0.93 -2.51
C ASN A 527 15.90 0.26 -2.82
N PRO A 528 15.35 1.49 -2.84
CA PRO A 528 16.11 2.71 -2.99
C PRO A 528 16.74 3.08 -1.64
N GLU A 529 17.95 3.59 -1.71
CA GLU A 529 18.58 4.28 -0.59
C GLU A 529 18.14 5.74 -0.62
N TYR A 530 17.69 6.27 0.53
CA TYR A 530 17.34 7.67 0.70
C TYR A 530 18.52 8.41 1.32
N ILE A 531 19.41 8.93 0.47
CA ILE A 531 20.65 9.56 0.91
C ILE A 531 20.36 11.02 1.23
N TYR A 532 20.49 11.42 2.49
CA TYR A 532 20.29 12.79 2.92
C TYR A 532 21.39 13.71 2.39
N LEU A 533 21.00 14.79 1.70
CA LEU A 533 21.91 15.78 1.12
C LEU A 533 21.91 17.12 1.89
N GLY A 534 20.99 17.30 2.85
CA GLY A 534 20.86 18.54 3.60
C GLY A 534 19.94 19.56 2.94
N ASP A 535 20.06 20.81 3.37
CA ASP A 535 19.47 21.95 2.67
C ASP A 535 20.43 22.39 1.56
N LEU A 536 19.91 22.62 0.36
CA LEU A 536 20.67 23.09 -0.80
C LEU A 536 20.19 24.49 -1.18
N GLU A 537 21.13 25.39 -1.46
CA GLU A 537 20.80 26.74 -1.93
C GLU A 537 20.29 26.72 -3.38
N ALA A 538 19.72 27.83 -3.83
CA ALA A 538 19.48 28.01 -5.27
C ALA A 538 20.82 28.18 -6.00
N GLY A 539 20.96 27.62 -7.20
CA GLY A 539 22.18 27.71 -7.99
C GLY A 539 22.65 26.37 -8.56
N GLU A 540 23.91 26.35 -9.01
CA GLU A 540 24.54 25.16 -9.58
C GLU A 540 25.08 24.24 -8.48
N HIS A 541 24.83 22.95 -8.65
CA HIS A 541 25.34 21.88 -7.81
C HIS A 541 25.86 20.73 -8.69
N SER A 542 26.65 19.85 -8.09
CA SER A 542 27.13 18.64 -8.73
C SER A 542 27.03 17.43 -7.80
N ILE A 543 26.59 16.30 -8.35
CA ILE A 543 26.62 15.02 -7.66
C ILE A 543 27.57 14.07 -8.40
N THR A 544 28.43 13.39 -7.64
CA THR A 544 29.37 12.41 -8.19
C THR A 544 29.21 11.06 -7.50
N VAL A 545 29.12 9.99 -8.29
CA VAL A 545 29.12 8.60 -7.82
C VAL A 545 30.42 7.93 -8.23
N LYS A 546 31.12 7.34 -7.24
CA LYS A 546 32.34 6.55 -7.44
C LYS A 546 32.13 5.13 -6.93
N ILE A 547 32.44 4.16 -7.78
CA ILE A 547 32.37 2.74 -7.47
C ILE A 547 33.66 2.09 -8.00
N PRO A 548 34.42 1.34 -7.18
CA PRO A 548 35.63 0.65 -7.65
C PRO A 548 35.25 -0.59 -8.45
N GLN A 549 34.75 -0.37 -9.68
CA GLN A 549 34.28 -1.42 -10.58
C GLN A 549 35.36 -2.49 -10.83
N GLY A 550 34.96 -3.76 -10.78
CA GLY A 550 35.82 -4.91 -11.01
C GLY A 550 36.52 -4.91 -12.37
N ALA A 551 37.65 -5.62 -12.44
CA ALA A 551 38.33 -5.87 -13.70
C ALA A 551 37.53 -6.86 -14.56
N PRO A 552 37.60 -6.77 -15.90
CA PRO A 552 37.05 -7.80 -16.77
C PRO A 552 37.84 -9.11 -16.65
N GLU A 553 37.18 -10.23 -16.97
CA GLU A 553 37.80 -11.56 -17.05
C GLU A 553 37.31 -12.26 -18.32
N GLY A 554 38.23 -12.50 -19.27
CA GLY A 554 37.87 -13.01 -20.59
C GLY A 554 36.89 -12.08 -21.31
N GLY A 555 35.73 -12.62 -21.72
CA GLY A 555 34.65 -11.85 -22.35
C GLY A 555 33.68 -11.19 -21.37
N SER A 556 33.88 -11.36 -20.06
CA SER A 556 32.96 -10.88 -19.03
C SER A 556 33.38 -9.53 -18.47
N ASN A 557 32.41 -8.64 -18.26
CA ASN A 557 32.63 -7.30 -17.69
C ASN A 557 31.77 -7.08 -16.46
N SER A 558 32.34 -6.41 -15.44
CA SER A 558 31.56 -5.85 -14.35
C SER A 558 30.95 -4.53 -14.79
N TYR A 559 29.72 -4.26 -14.38
CA TYR A 559 29.05 -2.98 -14.62
C TYR A 559 28.07 -2.66 -13.50
N TRP A 560 27.65 -1.40 -13.41
CA TRP A 560 26.76 -0.93 -12.37
C TRP A 560 25.55 -0.21 -12.97
N CYS A 561 24.36 -0.73 -12.66
CA CYS A 561 23.12 -0.04 -12.92
C CYS A 561 22.83 0.85 -11.71
N ILE A 562 22.85 2.16 -11.89
CA ILE A 562 22.57 3.15 -10.85
C ILE A 562 21.58 4.18 -11.37
N SER A 563 20.63 4.58 -10.55
CA SER A 563 19.78 5.73 -10.84
C SER A 563 19.67 6.63 -9.61
N GLY A 564 19.59 7.93 -9.84
CA GLY A 564 19.61 8.95 -8.80
C GLY A 564 18.63 10.05 -9.14
N THR A 565 17.65 10.22 -8.27
CA THR A 565 16.62 11.26 -8.40
C THR A 565 16.64 12.11 -7.15
N LEU A 566 16.82 13.43 -7.31
CA LEU A 566 16.72 14.37 -6.22
C LEU A 566 15.25 14.53 -5.84
N ILE A 567 14.93 14.34 -4.57
CA ILE A 567 13.62 14.62 -3.97
C ILE A 567 13.76 15.66 -2.87
N TYR A 568 12.90 16.68 -2.84
CA TYR A 568 13.02 17.77 -1.86
C TYR A 568 11.74 18.52 -1.54
#